data_AF-A0A016VSJ9-F1
#
_entry.id   AF-A0A016VSJ9-F1
#
_cell.length_a   1.000
_cell.length_b   1.000
_cell.length_c   1.000
_cell.angle_alpha   90.00
_cell.angle_beta   90.00
_cell.angle_gamma   90.00
#
_symmetry.space_group_name_H-M   'P 1'
#
loop_
_entity.id
_entity.type
_entity.pdbx_description
1 polymer ?
#
loop_
_entity_poly.entity_id
_entity_poly.type
_entity_poly.pdbx_seq_one_letter_code
_entity_poly.pdbx_strand_id
1 'polypeptide(L)'
;MREKAAFRGTTRYASIGALDMVSFNYNSFDYLDTEIFLKKDQCRKDDVEAWWYMVLEWMIGQLPWKHCRGADRAEVKMYKQQLRLEQNLKKVLKHTPEEYMANIILYIDTLEYNSIPDYDHIAAHLEAAMQVFF
;
A
#
# COMPACT_ATOMS: atom_id res chain seq x y z
N MET A 1 -20.80 10.87 -10.65
CA MET A 1 -20.51 9.42 -10.59
C MET A 1 -19.09 9.22 -11.08
N ARG A 2 -18.19 8.62 -10.27
CA ARG A 2 -16.88 8.19 -10.77
C ARG A 2 -17.08 6.84 -11.45
N GLU A 3 -16.73 6.74 -12.73
CA GLU A 3 -16.72 5.47 -13.46
C GLU A 3 -15.66 4.54 -12.86
N LYS A 4 -16.01 3.25 -12.74
CA LYS A 4 -15.11 2.20 -12.25
C LYS A 4 -13.88 2.12 -13.14
N ALA A 5 -12.72 2.50 -12.61
CA ALA A 5 -11.45 2.44 -13.33
C ALA A 5 -10.74 1.12 -12.98
N ALA A 6 -10.44 0.30 -13.99
CA ALA A 6 -9.55 -0.83 -13.81
C ALA A 6 -8.17 -0.36 -13.31
N PHE A 7 -7.57 -1.05 -12.34
CA PHE A 7 -6.19 -0.81 -11.87
C PHE A 7 -5.23 -0.58 -13.04
N ARG A 8 -4.76 0.67 -13.22
CA ARG A 8 -3.82 1.11 -14.27
C ARG A 8 -2.40 1.36 -13.75
N GLY A 9 -2.13 1.05 -12.48
CA GLY A 9 -0.85 1.30 -11.82
C GLY A 9 0.16 0.16 -11.98
N THR A 10 1.41 0.40 -11.57
CA THR A 10 2.41 -0.65 -11.42
C THR A 10 2.17 -1.39 -10.09
N THR A 11 2.17 -2.72 -10.10
CA THR A 11 2.00 -3.57 -8.89
C THR A 11 2.99 -3.20 -7.77
N ARG A 12 4.15 -2.65 -8.16
CA ARG A 12 5.21 -2.18 -7.26
C ARG A 12 4.70 -1.23 -6.18
N TYR A 13 3.98 -0.16 -6.53
CA TYR A 13 3.51 0.85 -5.57
C TYR A 13 2.03 0.73 -5.21
N ALA A 14 1.31 -0.25 -5.76
CA ALA A 14 -0.10 -0.46 -5.43
C ALA A 14 -0.33 -0.58 -3.91
N SER A 15 -1.36 0.05 -3.36
CA SER A 15 -1.75 -0.21 -1.96
C SER A 15 -2.12 -1.68 -1.75
N ILE A 16 -2.07 -2.15 -0.51
CA ILE A 16 -2.55 -3.51 -0.17
C ILE A 16 -4.03 -3.67 -0.59
N GLY A 17 -4.84 -2.63 -0.37
CA GLY A 17 -6.26 -2.63 -0.75
C GLY A 17 -6.50 -2.71 -2.26
N ALA A 18 -5.63 -2.12 -3.08
CA ALA A 18 -5.72 -2.24 -4.54
C ALA A 18 -5.28 -3.63 -5.05
N LEU A 19 -4.55 -4.39 -4.24
CA LEU A 19 -4.15 -5.77 -4.50
C LEU A 19 -5.17 -6.80 -3.95
N ASP A 20 -6.13 -6.38 -3.14
CA ASP A 20 -7.23 -7.22 -2.69
C ASP A 20 -8.14 -7.57 -3.87
N MET A 21 -8.15 -8.86 -4.21
CA MET A 21 -9.16 -9.46 -5.08
C MET A 21 -10.25 -10.03 -4.17
N VAL A 22 -11.48 -9.58 -4.33
CA VAL A 22 -12.61 -10.20 -3.63
C VAL A 22 -13.06 -11.40 -4.46
N SER A 23 -12.74 -12.62 -4.01
CA SER A 23 -13.41 -13.82 -4.49
C SER A 23 -14.73 -13.97 -3.73
N PHE A 24 -15.83 -13.52 -4.34
CA PHE A 24 -17.15 -13.91 -3.85
C PHE A 24 -17.43 -15.35 -4.31
N ASN A 25 -17.39 -16.30 -3.37
CA ASN A 25 -17.80 -17.67 -3.63
C ASN A 25 -19.34 -17.75 -3.53
N TYR A 26 -20.04 -17.43 -4.62
CA TYR A 26 -21.49 -17.57 -4.69
C TYR A 26 -21.82 -19.00 -5.15
N ASN A 27 -21.86 -19.94 -4.20
CA ASN A 27 -22.47 -21.23 -4.47
C ASN A 27 -23.99 -21.07 -4.42
N SER A 28 -24.63 -20.96 -5.59
CA SER A 28 -25.85 -21.71 -5.93
C SER A 28 -26.53 -21.13 -7.17
N PHE A 29 -26.35 -21.87 -8.27
CA PHE A 29 -27.18 -21.96 -9.47
C PHE A 29 -27.10 -20.84 -10.53
N ASP A 30 -26.84 -21.31 -11.74
CA ASP A 30 -27.05 -20.71 -13.06
C ASP A 30 -25.94 -19.85 -13.70
N TYR A 31 -25.26 -20.53 -14.64
CA TYR A 31 -24.64 -20.08 -15.90
C TYR A 31 -23.62 -18.92 -15.87
N LEU A 32 -22.44 -19.27 -16.40
CA LEU A 32 -21.27 -18.46 -16.78
C LEU A 32 -20.19 -18.36 -15.69
N ASP A 33 -19.15 -19.17 -15.89
CA ASP A 33 -17.81 -19.08 -15.31
C ASP A 33 -17.21 -17.69 -15.52
N THR A 34 -17.63 -16.73 -14.71
CA THR A 34 -16.98 -15.43 -14.63
C THR A 34 -16.80 -15.17 -13.15
N GLU A 35 -15.62 -15.48 -12.61
CA GLU A 35 -15.14 -14.82 -11.40
C GLU A 35 -15.27 -13.32 -11.64
N ILE A 36 -16.36 -12.71 -11.18
CA ILE A 36 -16.50 -11.27 -11.21
C ILE A 36 -15.53 -10.75 -10.16
N PHE A 37 -14.30 -10.57 -10.62
CA PHE A 37 -13.19 -9.91 -9.98
C PHE A 37 -13.61 -8.49 -9.59
N LEU A 38 -14.32 -8.35 -8.47
CA LEU A 38 -14.68 -7.05 -7.92
C LEU A 38 -13.40 -6.41 -7.38
N LYS A 39 -12.74 -5.65 -8.25
CA LYS A 39 -11.69 -4.71 -7.85
C LYS A 39 -12.34 -3.71 -6.90
N LYS A 40 -11.78 -3.59 -5.70
CA LYS A 40 -12.13 -2.49 -4.80
C LYS A 40 -11.70 -1.19 -5.47
N ASP A 41 -12.61 -0.22 -5.53
CA ASP A 41 -12.28 1.10 -6.08
C ASP A 41 -11.13 1.71 -5.27
N GLN A 42 -10.23 2.44 -5.94
CA GLN A 42 -9.13 3.12 -5.27
C GLN A 42 -9.64 4.40 -4.58
N CYS A 43 -9.10 4.68 -3.40
CA CYS A 43 -9.44 5.80 -2.55
C CYS A 43 -8.21 6.61 -2.14
N ARG A 44 -8.43 7.73 -1.44
CA ARG A 44 -7.38 8.71 -1.12
C ARG A 44 -6.21 8.09 -0.35
N LYS A 45 -6.49 7.14 0.55
CA LYS A 45 -5.42 6.45 1.29
C LYS A 45 -4.54 5.57 0.39
N ASP A 46 -5.09 5.04 -0.71
CA ASP A 46 -4.32 4.20 -1.63
C ASP A 46 -3.23 5.03 -2.33
N ASP A 47 -3.53 6.30 -2.65
CA ASP A 47 -2.57 7.25 -3.21
C ASP A 47 -1.45 7.57 -2.21
N VAL A 48 -1.80 7.79 -0.94
CA VAL A 48 -0.83 8.09 0.13
C VAL A 48 0.05 6.87 0.44
N GLU A 49 -0.51 5.66 0.45
CA GLU A 49 0.25 4.43 0.63
C GLU A 49 1.24 4.21 -0.52
N ALA A 50 0.79 4.44 -1.77
CA ALA A 50 1.65 4.36 -2.94
C ALA A 50 2.82 5.36 -2.87
N TRP A 51 2.54 6.60 -2.45
CA TRP A 51 3.55 7.62 -2.22
C TRP A 51 4.56 7.20 -1.15
N TRP A 52 4.10 6.64 -0.02
CA TRP A 52 5.00 6.16 1.03
C TRP A 52 5.96 5.09 0.52
N TYR A 53 5.49 4.16 -0.32
CA TYR A 53 6.36 3.15 -0.95
C TYR A 53 7.41 3.77 -1.89
N MET A 54 7.07 4.84 -2.60
CA MET A 54 8.04 5.56 -3.45
C MET A 54 9.13 6.22 -2.61
N VAL A 55 8.75 6.92 -1.54
CA VAL A 55 9.70 7.57 -0.62
C VAL A 55 10.60 6.52 0.05
N LEU A 56 10.03 5.40 0.49
CA LEU A 56 10.80 4.29 1.03
C LEU A 56 11.84 3.78 0.02
N GLU A 57 11.45 3.55 -1.24
CA GLU A 57 12.38 3.08 -2.28
C GLU A 57 13.53 4.08 -2.51
N TRP A 58 13.27 5.39 -2.45
CA TRP A 58 14.34 6.39 -2.55
C TRP A 58 15.35 6.31 -1.39
N MET A 59 14.91 5.99 -0.18
CA MET A 59 15.79 5.88 0.99
C MET A 59 16.59 4.59 1.04
N ILE A 60 15.94 3.44 0.78
CA ILE A 60 16.59 2.12 0.89
C ILE A 60 17.17 1.62 -0.44
N GLY A 61 16.94 2.36 -1.53
CA GLY A 61 17.35 2.07 -2.89
C GLY A 61 16.47 1.02 -3.59
N GLN A 62 16.04 -0.03 -2.88
CA GLN A 62 15.28 -1.13 -3.47
C GLN A 62 14.25 -1.73 -2.51
N LEU A 63 13.01 -1.87 -2.98
CA LEU A 63 11.94 -2.50 -2.20
C LEU A 63 12.14 -4.03 -2.08
N PRO A 64 11.66 -4.67 -0.99
CA PRO A 64 11.77 -6.13 -0.80
C PRO A 64 11.17 -6.95 -1.97
N TRP A 65 10.11 -6.43 -2.58
CA TRP A 65 9.41 -7.05 -3.72
C TRP A 65 9.89 -6.56 -5.09
N LYS A 66 11.10 -6.00 -5.20
CA LYS A 66 11.65 -5.51 -6.48
C LYS A 66 11.68 -6.56 -7.60
N HIS A 67 11.77 -7.84 -7.23
CA HIS A 67 11.96 -8.98 -8.13
C HIS A 67 10.64 -9.54 -8.67
N CYS A 68 9.52 -9.19 -8.02
CA CYS A 68 8.19 -9.56 -8.47
C CYS A 68 7.84 -8.82 -9.77
N ARG A 69 7.22 -9.53 -10.71
CA ARG A 69 6.70 -8.96 -11.97
C ARG A 69 5.32 -8.36 -11.75
N GLY A 70 4.82 -7.61 -12.72
CA GLY A 70 3.50 -6.96 -12.65
C GLY A 70 2.33 -7.94 -12.45
N ALA A 71 2.48 -9.21 -12.84
CA ALA A 71 1.48 -10.26 -12.66
C ALA A 71 1.44 -10.82 -11.21
N ASP A 72 2.51 -10.65 -10.43
CA ASP A 72 2.70 -11.32 -9.13
C ASP A 72 2.02 -10.54 -7.99
N ARG A 73 0.75 -10.19 -8.19
CA ARG A 73 -0.03 -9.33 -7.26
C ARG A 73 -0.16 -9.95 -5.88
N ALA A 74 -0.41 -11.26 -5.80
CA ALA A 74 -0.54 -11.99 -4.56
C ALA A 74 0.78 -12.02 -3.75
N GLU A 75 1.91 -12.18 -4.44
CA GLU A 75 3.23 -12.20 -3.82
C GLU A 75 3.62 -10.81 -3.30
N VAL A 76 3.43 -9.76 -4.13
CA VAL A 76 3.68 -8.38 -3.71
C VAL A 76 2.80 -7.98 -2.52
N LYS A 77 1.53 -8.43 -2.50
CA LYS A 77 0.64 -8.24 -1.36
C LYS A 77 1.19 -8.91 -0.11
N MET A 78 1.62 -10.17 -0.20
CA MET A 78 2.20 -10.90 0.93
C MET A 78 3.42 -10.16 1.48
N TYR A 79 4.33 -9.67 0.62
CA TYR A 79 5.47 -8.88 1.05
C TYR A 79 5.07 -7.58 1.77
N LYS A 80 4.05 -6.88 1.28
CA LYS A 80 3.53 -5.65 1.91
C LYS A 80 2.89 -5.93 3.26
N GLN A 81 2.15 -7.04 3.41
CA GLN A 81 1.61 -7.49 4.68
C GLN A 81 2.72 -7.87 5.67
N GLN A 82 3.75 -8.59 5.20
CA GLN A 82 4.91 -8.93 6.02
C GLN A 82 5.68 -7.68 6.45
N LEU A 83 5.75 -6.64 5.62
CA LEU A 83 6.37 -5.37 5.99
C LEU A 83 5.67 -4.69 7.17
N ARG A 84 4.35 -4.90 7.36
CA ARG A 84 3.60 -4.36 8.51
C ARG A 84 3.95 -5.02 9.84
N LEU A 85 4.65 -6.15 9.85
CA LEU A 85 5.15 -6.75 11.08
C LEU A 85 6.26 -5.88 11.66
N GLU A 86 6.17 -5.53 12.94
CA GLU A 86 7.09 -4.61 13.62
C GLU A 86 8.57 -4.97 13.35
N GLN A 87 8.94 -6.24 13.55
CA GLN A 87 10.31 -6.74 13.31
C GLN A 87 10.81 -6.48 11.88
N ASN A 88 9.95 -6.60 10.88
CA ASN A 88 10.30 -6.40 9.46
C ASN A 88 10.35 -4.91 9.12
N LEU A 89 9.41 -4.14 9.64
CA LEU A 89 9.37 -2.69 9.46
C LEU A 89 10.65 -2.05 10.01
N LYS A 90 11.03 -2.40 11.25
CA LYS A 90 12.29 -1.96 11.87
C LYS A 90 13.51 -2.35 11.05
N LYS A 91 13.54 -3.58 10.53
CA LYS A 91 14.65 -4.07 9.70
C LYS A 91 14.80 -3.27 8.40
N VAL A 92 13.68 -2.96 7.74
CA VAL A 92 13.68 -2.20 6.48
C VAL A 92 14.02 -0.73 6.72
N LEU A 93 13.58 -0.17 7.84
CA LEU A 93 13.78 1.24 8.18
C LEU A 93 15.08 1.53 8.95
N LYS A 94 15.91 0.53 9.25
CA LYS A 94 17.12 0.64 10.09
C LYS A 94 18.08 1.79 9.74
N HIS A 95 18.16 2.15 8.45
CA HIS A 95 19.03 3.22 7.96
C HIS A 95 18.23 4.44 7.46
N THR A 96 17.04 4.61 7.98
CA THR A 96 16.11 5.69 7.65
C THR A 96 15.59 6.31 8.95
N PRO A 97 14.81 7.41 8.91
CA PRO A 97 14.13 7.96 10.08
C PRO A 97 13.02 7.00 10.55
N GLU A 98 13.40 5.93 11.24
CA GLU A 98 12.55 4.76 11.53
C GLU A 98 11.23 5.14 12.20
N GLU A 99 11.31 5.94 13.27
CA GLU A 99 10.14 6.36 14.05
C GLU A 99 9.11 7.09 13.18
N TYR A 100 9.55 8.12 12.45
CA TYR A 100 8.66 8.94 11.64
C TYR A 100 8.07 8.16 10.46
N MET A 101 8.90 7.36 9.78
CA MET A 101 8.45 6.55 8.65
C MET A 101 7.47 5.46 9.07
N ALA A 102 7.71 4.82 10.23
CA ALA A 102 6.80 3.84 10.82
C ALA A 102 5.48 4.50 11.24
N ASN A 103 5.52 5.68 11.85
CA ASN A 103 4.32 6.41 12.26
C ASN A 103 3.43 6.76 11.07
N ILE A 104 4.01 7.19 9.94
CA ILE A 104 3.23 7.49 8.72
C ILE A 104 2.52 6.24 8.19
N ILE A 105 3.20 5.10 8.07
CA ILE A 105 2.56 3.90 7.51
C ILE A 105 1.52 3.29 8.45
N LEU A 106 1.78 3.32 9.76
CA LEU A 106 0.80 2.88 10.77
C LEU A 106 -0.42 3.80 10.78
N TYR A 107 -0.23 5.12 10.62
CA TYR A 107 -1.33 6.07 10.46
C TYR A 107 -2.18 5.75 9.21
N ILE A 108 -1.55 5.52 8.06
CA ILE A 108 -2.25 5.15 6.82
C ILE A 108 -3.12 3.89 7.01
N ASP A 109 -2.62 2.90 7.75
CA ASP A 109 -3.35 1.66 8.03
C ASP A 109 -4.62 1.90 8.88
N THR A 110 -4.70 3.00 9.65
CA THR A 110 -5.92 3.38 10.40
C THR A 110 -7.00 4.00 9.53
N LEU A 111 -6.68 4.44 8.31
CA LEU A 111 -7.62 5.15 7.45
C LEU A 111 -8.64 4.21 6.80
N GLU A 112 -9.89 4.64 6.78
CA GLU A 112 -10.97 3.97 6.07
C GLU A 112 -11.10 4.49 4.63
N TYR A 113 -11.96 3.84 3.84
CA TYR A 113 -12.15 4.17 2.42
C TYR A 113 -12.59 5.63 2.17
N ASN A 114 -13.46 6.16 3.04
CA ASN A 114 -13.98 7.53 2.93
C ASN A 114 -13.18 8.54 3.77
N SER A 115 -12.18 8.09 4.52
CA SER A 115 -11.38 8.97 5.36
C SER A 115 -10.62 9.99 4.51
N ILE A 116 -10.54 11.22 5.02
CA ILE A 116 -9.66 12.24 4.47
C ILE A 116 -8.34 12.10 5.22
N PRO A 117 -7.23 11.74 4.55
CA PRO A 117 -5.93 11.72 5.20
C PRO A 117 -5.59 13.11 5.75
N ASP A 118 -5.04 13.15 6.96
CA ASP A 118 -4.45 14.34 7.57
C ASP A 118 -3.08 14.55 6.93
N TYR A 119 -3.07 15.33 5.86
CA TYR A 119 -1.87 15.61 5.09
C TYR A 119 -0.86 16.45 5.89
N ASP A 120 -1.33 17.30 6.81
CA ASP A 120 -0.48 18.14 7.64
C ASP A 120 0.27 17.27 8.66
N HIS A 121 -0.40 16.28 9.26
CA HIS A 121 0.24 15.29 10.13
C HIS A 121 1.32 14.49 9.39
N ILE A 122 1.07 14.06 8.16
CA ILE A 122 2.05 13.32 7.34
C ILE A 122 3.23 14.23 6.99
N ALA A 123 2.97 15.48 6.60
CA ALA A 123 4.01 16.44 6.26
C ALA A 123 4.90 16.78 7.46
N ALA A 124 4.32 16.96 8.65
CA ALA A 124 5.06 17.21 9.88
C ALA A 124 6.00 16.05 10.25
N HIS A 125 5.54 14.81 10.09
CA HIS A 125 6.40 13.63 10.29
C HIS A 125 7.55 13.58 9.28
N LEU A 126 7.30 13.93 8.02
CA LEU A 126 8.34 13.97 7.00
C LEU A 126 9.36 15.09 7.26
N GLU A 127 8.91 16.26 7.69
CA GLU A 127 9.80 17.37 8.04
C GLU A 127 10.68 17.01 9.24
N ALA A 128 10.10 16.43 10.29
CA ALA A 128 10.86 15.96 11.45
C ALA A 128 11.85 14.85 11.07
N ALA A 129 11.44 13.93 10.18
CA ALA A 129 12.32 12.91 9.63
C ALA A 129 13.55 13.50 8.92
N MET A 130 13.35 14.59 8.16
CA MET A 130 14.44 15.29 7.48
C MET A 130 15.39 15.99 8.46
N GLN A 131 14.87 16.60 9.53
CA GLN A 131 15.69 17.28 10.54
C GLN A 131 16.56 16.35 11.39
N VAL A 132 16.13 15.10 11.59
CA VAL A 132 16.87 14.13 12.42
C VAL A 132 17.94 13.40 11.62
N PHE A 133 17.76 13.29 10.29
CA PHE A 133 18.60 12.46 9.43
C PHE A 133 19.62 13.24 8.62
N PHE A 134 19.44 14.56 8.47
CA PHE A 134 20.38 15.50 7.85
C PHE A 134 20.90 16.49 8.88
#